data_AF-B4QUG5-F1
#
_entry.id   AF-B4QUG5-F1
#
_cell.length_a   1.000
_cell.length_b   1.000
_cell.length_c   1.000
_cell.angle_alpha   90.00
_cell.angle_beta   90.00
_cell.angle_gamma   90.00
#
_symmetry.space_group_name_H-M   'P 1'
#
loop_
_entity.id
_entity.type
_entity.pdbx_description
1 polymer ?
#
loop_
_entity_poly.entity_id
_entity_poly.type
_entity_poly.pdbx_seq_one_letter_code
_entity_poly.pdbx_strand_id
1 'polypeptide(L)'
;MPNCNEARTAPVTPLTTLRFCGNDPGSGSTVYKLSFLPVDASRTKPAPVLPRDTFCRPSGPLERCTIQKLSYQPNCTERTPPIRPMENGLRFDGPMYAMTTQKHDFVAKPHVRRAPIMPRTAFCRPTGAMERCTVNKLSYMPVDVTCFPRAESVRPRQGFCRNEGPMEKCTTYKLSYLPNCVPPKEPLPWARYTSYCRPTGPIEKCTIQKLSYGPPGAFQRCGGPCGTGASDGPFPKAGIC
;
A
#
# COMPACT_ATOMS: atom_id res chain seq x y z
N MET A 1 -45.91 118.32 9.55
CA MET A 1 -46.79 119.05 10.49
C MET A 1 -46.06 119.13 11.82
N PRO A 2 -45.58 120.32 12.23
CA PRO A 2 -44.96 120.49 13.54
C PRO A 2 -46.02 120.36 14.63
N ASN A 3 -45.61 119.78 15.76
CA ASN A 3 -46.44 119.33 16.87
C ASN A 3 -46.92 120.54 17.71
N CYS A 4 -48.12 121.06 17.44
CA CYS A 4 -48.79 122.05 18.29
C CYS A 4 -49.54 121.34 19.42
N ASN A 5 -48.86 121.12 20.55
CA ASN A 5 -49.55 120.79 21.80
C ASN A 5 -50.08 122.08 22.43
N GLU A 6 -51.34 122.42 22.16
CA GLU A 6 -52.06 123.44 22.94
C GLU A 6 -52.45 122.85 24.30
N ALA A 7 -51.79 123.31 25.36
CA ALA A 7 -52.08 122.90 26.72
C ALA A 7 -53.54 123.25 27.09
N ARG A 8 -54.32 122.24 27.45
CA ARG A 8 -55.70 122.38 27.93
C ARG A 8 -55.69 123.10 29.28
N THR A 9 -56.42 124.20 29.41
CA THR A 9 -56.55 124.98 30.66
C THR A 9 -57.13 124.10 31.77
N ALA A 10 -56.35 123.84 32.82
CA ALA A 10 -56.80 123.08 33.97
C ALA A 10 -57.73 123.92 34.87
N PRO A 11 -58.80 123.34 35.45
CA PRO A 11 -59.70 124.07 36.35
C PRO A 11 -59.00 124.41 37.67
N VAL A 12 -59.16 125.65 38.13
CA VAL A 12 -58.68 126.13 39.43
C VAL A 12 -59.55 125.53 40.54
N THR A 13 -58.94 124.75 41.43
CA THR A 13 -59.62 124.23 42.64
C THR A 13 -59.21 125.07 43.86
N PRO A 14 -60.14 125.41 44.77
CA PRO A 14 -59.82 126.21 45.94
C PRO A 14 -58.93 125.44 46.92
N LEU A 15 -57.86 126.09 47.40
CA LEU A 15 -57.01 125.57 48.48
C LEU A 15 -57.85 125.41 49.75
N THR A 16 -58.19 124.17 50.10
CA THR A 16 -58.86 123.86 51.37
C THR A 16 -57.79 123.51 52.41
N THR A 17 -57.65 124.38 53.41
CA THR A 17 -56.70 124.26 54.54
C THR A 17 -57.16 123.30 55.64
N LEU A 18 -58.17 122.48 55.38
CA LEU A 18 -58.65 121.48 56.32
C LEU A 18 -57.67 120.31 56.34
N ARG A 19 -56.68 120.38 57.26
CA ARG A 19 -55.81 119.25 57.57
C ARG A 19 -56.66 118.11 58.12
N PHE A 20 -56.84 117.08 57.30
CA PHE A 20 -57.37 115.80 57.75
C PHE A 20 -56.25 115.07 58.49
N CYS A 21 -56.08 115.35 59.79
CA CYS A 21 -55.19 114.57 60.66
C CYS A 21 -55.82 113.18 60.86
N GLY A 22 -55.45 112.26 59.97
CA GLY A 22 -55.76 110.85 60.08
C GLY A 22 -55.14 110.24 61.33
N ASN A 23 -55.88 109.33 61.95
CA ASN A 23 -55.49 108.59 63.14
C ASN A 23 -54.26 107.71 62.88
N ASP A 24 -53.15 107.98 63.57
CA ASP A 24 -51.98 107.09 63.61
C ASP A 24 -52.35 105.72 64.23
N PRO A 25 -51.90 104.59 63.64
CA PRO A 25 -52.23 103.24 64.12
C PRO A 25 -51.28 102.71 65.22
N GLY A 26 -50.58 103.59 65.95
CA GLY A 26 -49.65 103.22 67.03
C GLY A 26 -50.16 103.61 68.42
N SER A 27 -50.62 102.64 69.20
CA SER A 27 -50.88 102.68 70.65
C SER A 27 -51.94 103.66 71.20
N GLY A 28 -53.09 103.11 71.64
CA GLY A 28 -53.99 103.74 72.63
C GLY A 28 -55.28 104.41 72.09
N SER A 29 -56.16 103.69 71.39
CA SER A 29 -57.48 104.22 71.04
C SER A 29 -58.46 104.13 72.23
N THR A 30 -58.81 105.29 72.80
CA THR A 30 -59.89 105.39 73.79
C THR A 30 -61.25 105.34 73.09
N VAL A 31 -62.30 104.87 73.78
CA VAL A 31 -63.68 104.76 73.26
C VAL A 31 -64.18 106.08 72.66
N TYR A 32 -63.74 107.21 73.21
CA TYR A 32 -64.09 108.54 72.72
C TYR A 32 -63.64 108.78 71.26
N LYS A 33 -62.47 108.28 70.87
CA LYS A 33 -61.92 108.50 69.53
C LYS A 33 -62.70 107.76 68.43
N LEU A 34 -63.38 106.67 68.78
CA LEU A 34 -64.18 105.88 67.84
C LEU A 34 -65.61 106.39 67.69
N SER A 35 -66.11 107.20 68.63
CA SER A 35 -67.52 107.61 68.66
C SER A 35 -67.82 108.91 67.90
N PHE A 36 -66.81 109.72 67.57
CA PHE A 36 -67.00 110.99 66.85
C PHE A 36 -66.21 111.02 65.54
N LEU A 37 -66.90 110.75 64.42
CA LEU A 37 -66.37 110.96 63.05
C LEU A 37 -67.05 112.20 62.40
N PRO A 38 -66.30 113.09 61.72
CA PRO A 38 -66.87 114.27 61.06
C PRO A 38 -67.65 113.92 59.78
N VAL A 39 -68.69 114.70 59.46
CA VAL A 39 -69.56 114.56 58.27
C VAL A 39 -69.19 115.58 57.18
N ASP A 40 -68.99 115.12 55.94
CA ASP A 40 -68.57 115.94 54.78
C ASP A 40 -69.73 116.62 54.04
N ALA A 41 -69.70 117.97 53.98
CA ALA A 41 -70.77 118.82 53.42
C ALA A 41 -70.77 119.01 51.88
N SER A 42 -70.06 118.16 51.11
CA SER A 42 -69.82 118.37 49.67
C SER A 42 -71.02 118.12 48.74
N ARG A 43 -72.12 117.51 49.19
CA ARG A 43 -73.15 116.93 48.30
C ARG A 43 -74.41 117.78 48.05
N THR A 44 -74.45 119.05 48.46
CA THR A 44 -75.71 119.81 48.56
C THR A 44 -76.02 120.81 47.43
N LYS A 45 -75.26 120.86 46.32
CA LYS A 45 -75.52 121.83 45.24
C LYS A 45 -75.80 121.16 43.87
N PRO A 46 -76.99 121.36 43.25
CA PRO A 46 -77.30 120.84 41.92
C PRO A 46 -76.71 121.71 40.78
N ALA A 47 -76.54 121.10 39.59
CA ALA A 47 -75.88 121.70 38.43
C ALA A 47 -76.84 122.51 37.51
N PRO A 48 -76.35 123.56 36.81
CA PRO A 48 -77.17 124.44 35.96
C PRO A 48 -77.56 123.83 34.60
N VAL A 49 -78.71 124.23 34.05
CA VAL A 49 -79.27 123.75 32.75
C VAL A 49 -78.97 124.74 31.62
N LEU A 50 -78.50 124.25 30.47
CA LEU A 50 -78.11 125.05 29.28
C LEU A 50 -79.08 124.84 28.08
N PRO A 51 -79.28 125.85 27.20
CA PRO A 51 -80.12 125.74 25.99
C PRO A 51 -79.57 124.76 24.94
N ARG A 52 -80.44 124.16 24.12
CA ARG A 52 -80.10 123.18 23.06
C ARG A 52 -80.19 123.79 21.66
N ASP A 53 -79.12 123.67 20.87
CA ASP A 53 -79.06 124.09 19.46
C ASP A 53 -79.72 123.07 18.51
N THR A 54 -80.51 123.56 17.56
CA THR A 54 -81.38 122.77 16.65
C THR A 54 -80.78 122.48 15.26
N PHE A 55 -79.53 122.86 14.98
CA PHE A 55 -78.91 122.62 13.68
C PHE A 55 -78.09 121.32 13.66
N CYS A 56 -78.59 120.32 12.93
CA CYS A 56 -77.88 119.05 12.69
C CYS A 56 -77.00 119.13 11.43
N ARG A 57 -75.72 118.81 11.56
CA ARG A 57 -74.78 118.70 10.43
C ARG A 57 -75.17 117.48 9.57
N PRO A 58 -75.23 117.57 8.23
CA PRO A 58 -75.56 116.42 7.40
C PRO A 58 -74.51 115.31 7.61
N SER A 59 -74.98 114.16 8.07
CA SER A 59 -74.17 112.96 8.36
C SER A 59 -74.49 111.88 7.33
N GLY A 60 -73.95 112.04 6.11
CA GLY A 60 -73.93 110.98 5.09
C GLY A 60 -72.56 110.30 5.05
N PRO A 61 -72.47 108.99 4.76
CA PRO A 61 -71.19 108.32 4.58
C PRO A 61 -70.52 108.85 3.30
N LEU A 62 -69.43 109.61 3.46
CA LEU A 62 -68.55 109.99 2.35
C LEU A 62 -67.60 108.83 2.04
N GLU A 63 -67.42 108.51 0.76
CA GLU A 63 -66.40 107.57 0.29
C GLU A 63 -65.00 108.09 0.68
N ARG A 64 -64.30 107.36 1.56
CA ARG A 64 -63.10 107.87 2.25
C ARG A 64 -61.79 107.59 1.52
N CYS A 65 -61.83 106.83 0.43
CA CYS A 65 -60.65 106.37 -0.30
C CYS A 65 -60.67 106.95 -1.71
N THR A 66 -59.57 107.60 -2.09
CA THR A 66 -59.36 108.07 -3.46
C THR A 66 -58.95 106.90 -4.36
N ILE A 67 -59.18 107.03 -5.67
CA ILE A 67 -58.81 106.01 -6.67
C ILE A 67 -57.34 105.61 -6.54
N GLN A 68 -56.44 106.58 -6.33
CA GLN A 68 -55.02 106.33 -6.14
C GLN A 68 -54.73 105.37 -4.97
N LYS A 69 -55.44 105.51 -3.85
CA LYS A 69 -55.25 104.63 -2.68
C LYS A 69 -55.75 103.21 -2.96
N LEU A 70 -56.78 103.05 -3.78
CA LEU A 70 -57.29 101.73 -4.16
C LEU A 70 -56.40 101.08 -5.24
N SER A 71 -55.88 101.85 -6.19
CA SER A 71 -55.09 101.34 -7.31
C SER A 71 -53.67 100.94 -6.93
N TYR A 72 -53.05 101.62 -5.96
CA TYR A 72 -51.67 101.37 -5.57
C TYR A 72 -51.60 100.79 -4.15
N GLN A 73 -51.98 99.52 -4.01
CA GLN A 73 -51.77 98.75 -2.78
C GLN A 73 -50.29 98.32 -2.69
N PRO A 74 -49.72 98.17 -1.48
CA PRO A 74 -48.36 97.66 -1.32
C PRO A 74 -48.28 96.23 -1.86
N ASN A 75 -47.31 95.98 -2.76
CA ASN A 75 -47.07 94.66 -3.32
C ASN A 75 -46.60 93.68 -2.23
N CYS A 76 -47.06 92.43 -2.25
CA CYS A 76 -46.55 91.37 -1.37
C CYS A 76 -45.05 91.18 -1.57
N THR A 77 -44.26 91.42 -0.52
CA THR A 77 -42.79 91.32 -0.53
C THR A 77 -42.29 89.92 -0.19
N GLU A 78 -42.96 88.87 -0.69
CA GLU A 78 -42.44 87.51 -0.52
C GLU A 78 -41.39 87.22 -1.59
N ARG A 79 -40.17 86.95 -1.13
CA ARG A 79 -39.04 86.65 -2.00
C ARG A 79 -39.21 85.22 -2.53
N THR A 80 -39.23 85.05 -3.84
CA THR A 80 -39.23 83.73 -4.47
C THR A 80 -38.04 82.91 -3.95
N PRO A 81 -38.24 81.64 -3.54
CA PRO A 81 -37.16 80.82 -3.04
C PRO A 81 -36.12 80.60 -4.16
N PRO A 82 -34.82 80.57 -3.82
CA PRO A 82 -33.78 80.33 -4.81
C PRO A 82 -33.91 78.92 -5.40
N ILE A 83 -33.81 78.81 -6.73
CA ILE A 83 -33.68 77.51 -7.41
C ILE A 83 -32.31 76.94 -7.05
N ARG A 84 -32.28 75.92 -6.19
CA ARG A 84 -31.05 75.20 -5.86
C ARG A 84 -30.84 74.08 -6.89
N PRO A 85 -29.66 73.95 -7.51
CA PRO A 85 -29.35 72.80 -8.35
C PRO A 85 -29.43 71.53 -7.48
N MET A 86 -29.94 70.43 -8.05
CA MET A 86 -29.87 69.13 -7.39
C MET A 86 -28.41 68.79 -7.13
N GLU A 87 -28.08 68.31 -5.92
CA GLU A 87 -26.76 67.74 -5.68
C GLU A 87 -26.53 66.61 -6.68
N ASN A 88 -25.47 66.75 -7.48
CA ASN A 88 -25.09 65.75 -8.47
C ASN A 88 -24.85 64.43 -7.72
N GLY A 89 -25.75 63.46 -7.89
CA GLY A 89 -25.76 62.17 -7.17
C GLY A 89 -24.58 61.23 -7.48
N LEU A 90 -23.46 61.76 -7.97
CA LEU A 90 -22.23 61.02 -8.18
C LEU A 90 -21.51 60.83 -6.84
N ARG A 91 -21.98 59.85 -6.06
CA ARG A 91 -21.24 59.33 -4.91
C ARG A 91 -20.23 58.33 -5.43
N PHE A 92 -18.98 58.75 -5.61
CA PHE A 92 -17.88 57.84 -5.95
C PHE A 92 -17.45 57.08 -4.69
N ASP A 93 -18.22 56.07 -4.30
CA ASP A 93 -17.83 55.16 -3.23
C ASP A 93 -17.09 53.97 -3.85
N GLY A 94 -15.76 54.05 -3.83
CA GLY A 94 -14.87 53.03 -4.40
C GLY A 94 -13.42 53.39 -4.11
N PRO A 95 -12.52 52.39 -3.98
CA PRO A 95 -11.11 52.67 -3.77
C PRO A 95 -10.58 53.52 -4.93
N MET A 96 -9.90 54.62 -4.61
CA MET A 96 -9.22 55.43 -5.61
C MET A 96 -8.22 54.54 -6.33
N TYR A 97 -8.48 54.24 -7.60
CA TYR A 97 -7.60 53.41 -8.42
C TYR A 97 -6.33 54.23 -8.74
N ALA A 98 -5.36 54.23 -7.83
CA ALA A 98 -4.09 54.93 -7.94
C ALA A 98 -3.11 54.15 -8.84
N MET A 99 -3.54 53.82 -10.06
CA MET A 99 -2.69 53.22 -11.08
C MET A 99 -2.56 54.22 -12.22
N THR A 100 -1.33 54.62 -12.52
CA THR A 100 -1.05 55.43 -13.71
C THR A 100 -1.29 54.57 -14.96
N THR A 101 -1.70 55.19 -16.06
CA THR A 101 -1.84 54.53 -17.37
C THR A 101 -0.55 53.81 -17.76
N GLN A 102 0.61 54.39 -17.42
CA GLN A 102 1.90 53.75 -17.62
C GLN A 102 2.05 52.42 -16.87
N LYS A 103 1.61 52.35 -15.61
CA LYS A 103 1.68 51.10 -14.83
C LYS A 103 0.63 50.07 -15.28
N HIS A 104 -0.51 50.54 -15.79
CA HIS A 104 -1.58 49.70 -16.32
C HIS A 104 -1.21 49.07 -17.68
N ASP A 105 -0.61 49.83 -18.57
CA ASP A 105 -0.43 49.44 -19.98
C ASP A 105 0.93 48.77 -20.24
N PHE A 106 1.97 49.13 -19.49
CA PHE A 106 3.32 48.60 -19.64
C PHE A 106 3.60 47.44 -18.66
N VAL A 107 2.75 46.42 -18.69
CA VAL A 107 2.94 45.18 -17.94
C VAL A 107 3.78 44.19 -18.76
N ALA A 108 4.49 43.28 -18.10
CA ALA A 108 5.23 42.21 -18.75
C ALA A 108 4.30 41.35 -19.61
N LYS A 109 4.41 41.48 -20.94
CA LYS A 109 3.67 40.66 -21.90
C LYS A 109 4.36 39.29 -22.04
N PRO A 110 3.61 38.18 -22.20
CA PRO A 110 4.22 36.88 -22.41
C PRO A 110 5.06 36.89 -23.69
N HIS A 111 6.35 36.56 -23.55
CA HIS A 111 7.25 36.43 -24.70
C HIS A 111 7.14 35.01 -25.28
N VAL A 112 6.61 34.90 -26.49
CA VAL A 112 6.68 33.65 -27.26
C VAL A 112 7.94 33.70 -28.11
N ARG A 113 8.85 32.74 -27.88
CA ARG A 113 10.04 32.57 -28.73
C ARG A 113 9.58 32.26 -30.15
N ARG A 114 9.99 33.09 -31.13
CA ARG A 114 9.73 32.79 -32.54
C ARG A 114 10.48 31.52 -32.92
N ALA A 115 9.84 30.65 -33.70
CA ALA A 115 10.50 29.47 -34.23
C ALA A 115 11.74 29.90 -35.05
N PRO A 116 12.89 29.22 -34.91
CA PRO A 116 14.08 29.55 -35.68
C PRO A 116 13.81 29.35 -37.17
N ILE A 117 14.15 30.34 -37.99
CA ILE A 117 14.15 30.22 -39.45
C ILE A 117 15.40 29.40 -39.81
N MET A 118 15.25 28.08 -39.93
CA MET A 118 16.35 27.22 -40.36
C MET A 118 16.49 27.30 -41.89
N PRO A 119 17.61 27.82 -42.43
CA PRO A 119 17.86 27.74 -43.86
C PRO A 119 17.97 26.26 -44.26
N ARG A 120 17.29 25.86 -45.33
CA ARG A 120 17.51 24.53 -45.93
C ARG A 120 18.97 24.48 -46.37
N THR A 121 19.76 23.58 -45.79
CA THR A 121 21.16 23.40 -46.18
C THR A 121 21.22 23.05 -47.67
N ALA A 122 21.98 23.81 -48.46
CA ALA A 122 22.17 23.57 -49.90
C ALA A 122 22.83 22.20 -50.21
N PHE A 123 23.37 21.54 -49.19
CA PHE A 123 23.98 20.24 -49.28
C PHE A 123 22.96 19.15 -48.93
N CYS A 124 22.37 18.53 -49.95
CA CYS A 124 21.70 17.25 -49.79
C CYS A 124 22.76 16.18 -49.59
N ARG A 125 22.72 15.45 -48.47
CA ARG A 125 23.50 14.21 -48.36
C ARG A 125 22.95 13.24 -49.41
N PRO A 126 23.79 12.61 -50.25
CA PRO A 126 23.29 11.65 -51.23
C PRO A 126 22.57 10.51 -50.48
N THR A 127 21.26 10.41 -50.68
CA THR A 127 20.39 9.29 -50.25
C THR A 127 20.55 8.12 -51.23
N GLY A 128 21.79 7.81 -51.60
CA GLY A 128 22.12 6.59 -52.31
C GLY A 128 22.38 5.50 -51.29
N ALA A 129 21.69 4.37 -51.38
CA ALA A 129 22.08 3.17 -50.67
C ALA A 129 23.42 2.69 -51.25
N MET A 130 24.53 3.15 -50.69
CA MET A 130 25.82 2.52 -50.95
C MET A 130 25.76 1.11 -50.37
N GLU A 131 26.22 0.13 -51.14
CA GLU A 131 26.36 -1.24 -50.68
C GLU A 131 27.41 -1.25 -49.55
N ARG A 132 26.96 -1.27 -48.29
CA ARG A 132 27.79 -1.09 -47.08
C ARG A 132 28.33 -2.40 -46.52
N CYS A 133 28.04 -3.51 -47.16
CA CYS A 133 28.43 -4.84 -46.72
C CYS A 133 29.50 -5.37 -47.67
N THR A 134 30.70 -5.63 -47.13
CA THR A 134 31.74 -6.33 -47.87
C THR A 134 31.34 -7.80 -48.06
N VAL A 135 31.93 -8.46 -49.06
CA VAL A 135 31.76 -9.91 -49.29
C VAL A 135 32.01 -10.69 -47.99
N ASN A 136 33.06 -10.33 -47.24
CA ASN A 136 33.38 -10.95 -45.95
C ASN A 136 32.20 -10.89 -44.96
N LYS A 137 31.56 -9.72 -44.80
CA LYS A 137 30.40 -9.56 -43.91
C LYS A 137 29.19 -10.41 -44.33
N LEU A 138 29.02 -10.64 -45.63
CA LEU A 138 27.94 -11.47 -46.17
C LEU A 138 28.25 -12.97 -46.11
N SER A 139 29.52 -13.34 -46.30
CA SER A 139 29.97 -14.74 -46.30
C SER A 139 30.12 -15.33 -44.90
N TYR A 140 30.51 -14.52 -43.91
CA TYR A 140 30.78 -14.99 -42.54
C TYR A 140 29.76 -14.40 -41.55
N MET A 141 28.50 -14.77 -41.73
CA MET A 141 27.43 -14.46 -40.78
C MET A 141 27.61 -15.29 -39.49
N PRO A 142 27.34 -14.73 -38.31
CA PRO A 142 27.38 -15.51 -37.07
C PRO A 142 26.34 -16.64 -37.14
N VAL A 143 26.81 -17.88 -37.10
CA VAL A 143 25.93 -19.05 -37.04
C VAL A 143 25.32 -19.13 -35.66
N ASP A 144 24.00 -19.23 -35.61
CA ASP A 144 23.28 -19.42 -34.35
C ASP A 144 23.50 -20.84 -33.84
N VAL A 145 24.50 -21.01 -32.99
CA VAL A 145 24.85 -22.26 -32.30
C VAL A 145 23.75 -22.77 -31.37
N THR A 146 22.75 -21.95 -31.04
CA THR A 146 21.60 -22.40 -30.25
C THR A 146 20.56 -23.12 -31.11
N CYS A 147 20.32 -22.62 -32.33
CA CYS A 147 19.43 -23.26 -33.31
C CYS A 147 20.10 -24.46 -34.01
N PHE A 148 21.42 -24.43 -34.16
CA PHE A 148 22.21 -25.47 -34.82
C PHE A 148 23.34 -25.98 -33.91
N PRO A 149 23.02 -26.70 -32.83
CA PRO A 149 24.02 -27.24 -31.94
C PRO A 149 24.89 -28.28 -32.68
N ARG A 150 26.17 -28.34 -32.33
CA ARG A 150 27.07 -29.40 -32.81
C ARG A 150 26.52 -30.76 -32.35
N ALA A 151 26.56 -31.75 -33.24
CA ALA A 151 26.21 -33.12 -32.90
C ALA A 151 27.02 -33.59 -31.67
N GLU A 152 26.33 -34.21 -30.71
CA GLU A 152 27.00 -34.75 -29.53
C GLU A 152 27.95 -35.88 -29.92
N SER A 153 29.10 -35.93 -29.25
CA SER A 153 30.05 -37.03 -29.46
C SER A 153 29.45 -38.34 -28.97
N VAL A 154 29.41 -39.36 -29.83
CA VAL A 154 29.04 -40.74 -29.43
C VAL A 154 30.18 -41.29 -28.56
N ARG A 155 30.05 -41.14 -27.25
CA ARG A 155 30.99 -41.71 -26.27
C ARG A 155 30.46 -43.07 -25.82
N PRO A 156 31.30 -44.12 -25.78
CA PRO A 156 30.89 -45.36 -25.16
C PRO A 156 30.50 -45.08 -23.70
N ARG A 157 29.39 -45.68 -23.28
CA ARG A 157 28.84 -45.47 -21.94
C ARG A 157 29.90 -45.87 -20.91
N GLN A 158 30.43 -44.90 -20.19
CA GLN A 158 31.40 -45.17 -19.12
C GLN A 158 30.65 -45.82 -17.97
N GLY A 159 30.76 -47.13 -17.87
CA GLY A 159 30.09 -47.93 -16.85
C GLY A 159 30.86 -49.22 -16.62
N PHE A 160 31.02 -49.58 -15.35
CA PHE A 160 31.50 -50.89 -14.95
C PHE A 160 30.32 -51.86 -15.04
N CYS A 161 30.30 -52.71 -16.07
CA CYS A 161 29.40 -53.86 -16.09
C CYS A 161 30.01 -54.94 -15.18
N ARG A 162 29.41 -55.16 -14.01
CA ARG A 162 29.80 -56.27 -13.14
C ARG A 162 29.40 -57.57 -13.85
N ASN A 163 30.36 -58.46 -14.09
CA ASN A 163 30.07 -59.78 -14.65
C ASN A 163 29.12 -60.54 -13.71
N GLU A 164 27.93 -60.89 -14.19
CA GLU A 164 26.93 -61.68 -13.44
C GLU A 164 27.15 -63.20 -13.55
N GLY A 165 28.27 -63.63 -14.15
CA GLY A 165 28.61 -65.04 -14.27
C GLY A 165 28.99 -65.68 -12.92
N PRO A 166 28.60 -66.94 -12.66
CA PRO A 166 29.08 -67.65 -11.49
C PRO A 166 30.60 -67.86 -11.58
N MET A 167 31.32 -67.43 -10.54
CA MET A 167 32.76 -67.67 -10.44
C MET A 167 33.03 -69.15 -10.17
N GLU A 168 34.04 -69.74 -10.84
CA GLU A 168 34.50 -71.10 -10.53
C GLU A 168 34.98 -71.18 -9.08
N LYS A 169 34.44 -72.12 -8.30
CA LYS A 169 34.72 -72.28 -6.86
C LYS A 169 35.55 -73.52 -6.53
N CYS A 170 35.90 -74.31 -7.55
CA CYS A 170 36.64 -75.55 -7.39
C CYS A 170 38.14 -75.24 -7.47
N THR A 171 38.83 -75.40 -6.35
CA THR A 171 40.29 -75.31 -6.32
C THR A 171 40.89 -76.57 -6.93
N THR A 172 42.11 -76.48 -7.46
CA THR A 172 42.87 -77.63 -7.99
C THR A 172 42.89 -78.79 -7.00
N TYR A 173 43.06 -78.49 -5.71
CA TYR A 173 43.00 -79.48 -4.64
C TYR A 173 41.69 -80.31 -4.63
N LYS A 174 40.52 -79.65 -4.74
CA LYS A 174 39.23 -80.35 -4.78
C LYS A 174 39.06 -81.25 -6.01
N LEU A 175 39.69 -80.87 -7.13
CA LEU A 175 39.64 -81.64 -8.37
C LEU A 175 40.67 -82.79 -8.39
N SER A 176 41.82 -82.60 -7.75
CA SER A 176 42.93 -83.58 -7.74
C SER A 176 42.74 -84.71 -6.72
N TYR A 177 42.11 -84.45 -5.58
CA TYR A 177 41.99 -85.42 -4.50
C TYR A 177 40.55 -85.94 -4.36
N LEU A 178 40.10 -86.66 -5.40
CA LEU A 178 38.84 -87.38 -5.37
C LEU A 178 39.00 -88.72 -4.61
N PRO A 179 37.94 -89.23 -3.96
CA PRO A 179 37.99 -90.53 -3.30
C PRO A 179 38.34 -91.62 -4.32
N ASN A 180 39.47 -92.30 -4.10
CA ASN A 180 39.95 -93.36 -4.96
C ASN A 180 39.43 -94.72 -4.47
N CYS A 181 38.79 -95.49 -5.34
CA CYS A 181 38.38 -96.86 -5.05
C CYS A 181 39.59 -97.78 -5.19
N VAL A 182 40.22 -98.14 -4.06
CA VAL A 182 41.36 -99.06 -4.06
C VAL A 182 40.89 -100.47 -4.48
N PRO A 183 41.54 -101.12 -5.45
CA PRO A 183 41.16 -102.46 -5.87
C PRO A 183 41.39 -103.49 -4.74
N PRO A 184 40.61 -104.58 -4.70
CA PRO A 184 40.81 -105.65 -3.72
C PRO A 184 42.19 -106.30 -3.89
N LYS A 185 42.81 -106.71 -2.77
CA LYS A 185 44.14 -107.32 -2.76
C LYS A 185 44.13 -108.67 -3.49
N GLU A 186 45.07 -108.86 -4.41
CA GLU A 186 45.21 -110.12 -5.14
C GLU A 186 45.65 -111.28 -4.20
N PRO A 187 45.11 -112.51 -4.40
CA PRO A 187 45.48 -113.66 -3.60
C PRO A 187 46.90 -114.13 -3.92
N LEU A 188 47.73 -114.36 -2.89
CA LEU A 188 49.12 -114.82 -3.06
C LEU A 188 49.22 -116.36 -2.95
N PRO A 189 49.38 -117.10 -4.07
CA PRO A 189 49.34 -118.57 -4.06
C PRO A 189 50.52 -119.20 -3.31
N TRP A 190 51.67 -118.52 -3.23
CA TRP A 190 52.86 -118.97 -2.52
C TRP A 190 52.80 -118.73 -1.00
N ALA A 191 51.86 -117.90 -0.53
CA ALA A 191 51.61 -117.67 0.90
C ALA A 191 50.60 -118.68 1.49
N ARG A 192 50.21 -119.70 0.72
CA ARG A 192 49.28 -120.76 1.17
C ARG A 192 50.09 -121.84 1.91
N TYR A 193 49.91 -121.92 3.22
CA TYR A 193 50.65 -122.80 4.15
C TYR A 193 50.44 -124.32 3.94
N THR A 194 49.73 -124.76 2.90
CA THR A 194 49.19 -126.13 2.80
C THR A 194 49.71 -126.96 1.62
N SER A 195 50.84 -126.59 0.99
CA SER A 195 51.30 -127.23 -0.27
C SER A 195 52.30 -128.37 -0.10
N TYR A 196 52.40 -129.01 1.07
CA TYR A 196 53.23 -130.20 1.20
C TYR A 196 52.48 -131.48 0.81
N CYS A 197 52.91 -132.12 -0.29
CA CYS A 197 52.43 -133.42 -0.72
C CYS A 197 53.43 -134.52 -0.31
N ARG A 198 53.02 -135.46 0.54
CA ARG A 198 53.86 -136.60 0.94
C ARG A 198 54.02 -137.58 -0.25
N PRO A 199 55.23 -138.03 -0.59
CA PRO A 199 55.42 -138.99 -1.68
C PRO A 199 54.80 -140.36 -1.35
N THR A 200 54.02 -140.88 -2.29
CA THR A 200 53.27 -142.16 -2.18
C THR A 200 54.01 -143.35 -2.82
N GLY A 201 55.09 -143.10 -3.55
CA GLY A 201 55.84 -144.15 -4.25
C GLY A 201 56.55 -145.12 -3.29
N PRO A 202 56.53 -146.44 -3.54
CA PRO A 202 57.30 -147.40 -2.77
C PRO A 202 58.80 -147.13 -2.98
N ILE A 203 59.52 -146.87 -1.90
CA ILE A 203 60.98 -146.74 -1.94
C ILE A 203 61.61 -148.14 -1.92
N GLU A 204 62.56 -148.41 -2.81
CA GLU A 204 63.31 -149.68 -2.80
C GLU A 204 64.12 -149.78 -1.50
N LYS A 205 63.85 -150.82 -0.70
CA LYS A 205 64.45 -151.01 0.63
C LYS A 205 65.61 -152.02 0.65
N CYS A 206 65.94 -152.60 -0.50
CA CYS A 206 66.95 -153.65 -0.59
C CYS A 206 68.25 -153.08 -1.18
N THR A 207 69.37 -153.34 -0.50
CA THR A 207 70.71 -152.98 -0.98
C THR A 207 71.26 -154.05 -1.92
N ILE A 208 72.18 -153.68 -2.81
CA ILE A 208 72.81 -154.60 -3.78
C ILE A 208 73.38 -155.86 -3.08
N GLN A 209 73.97 -155.70 -1.89
CA GLN A 209 74.51 -156.83 -1.12
C GLN A 209 73.47 -157.91 -0.78
N LYS A 210 72.23 -157.54 -0.45
CA LYS A 210 71.13 -158.49 -0.19
C LYS A 210 70.67 -159.22 -1.46
N LEU A 211 70.80 -158.58 -2.62
CA LEU A 211 70.43 -159.16 -3.91
C LEU A 211 71.54 -160.08 -4.46
N SER A 212 72.81 -159.75 -4.17
CA SER A 212 73.96 -160.44 -4.77
C SER A 212 74.42 -161.69 -4.02
N TYR A 213 74.18 -161.81 -2.72
CA TYR A 213 74.67 -162.94 -1.92
C TYR A 213 73.49 -163.68 -1.25
N GLY A 214 72.84 -164.56 -2.01
CA GLY A 214 71.90 -165.55 -1.48
C GLY A 214 72.63 -166.79 -0.93
N PRO A 215 72.04 -167.54 0.02
CA PRO A 215 72.68 -168.73 0.60
C PRO A 215 72.97 -169.80 -0.49
N PRO A 216 74.19 -170.35 -0.56
CA PRO A 216 74.57 -171.32 -1.59
C PRO A 216 73.95 -172.70 -1.30
N GLY A 217 72.97 -173.09 -2.11
CA GLY A 217 72.34 -174.41 -2.11
C GLY A 217 71.28 -174.46 -3.21
N ALA A 218 71.47 -175.33 -4.19
CA ALA A 218 70.78 -175.39 -5.47
C ALA A 218 69.26 -175.24 -5.40
N PHE A 219 68.64 -174.49 -6.32
CA PHE A 219 67.45 -174.99 -7.03
C PHE A 219 67.31 -174.34 -8.41
N GLN A 220 66.99 -175.21 -9.38
CA GLN A 220 66.85 -174.99 -10.81
C GLN A 220 66.09 -173.72 -11.21
N ARG A 221 66.49 -173.19 -12.38
CA ARG A 221 65.59 -172.44 -13.25
C ARG A 221 64.47 -173.36 -13.70
N CYS A 222 63.34 -173.29 -13.02
CA CYS A 222 62.07 -173.79 -13.55
C CYS A 222 61.50 -172.69 -14.43
N GLY A 223 61.60 -172.89 -15.74
CA GLY A 223 60.81 -172.14 -16.70
C GLY A 223 59.31 -172.40 -16.44
N GLY A 224 58.51 -171.36 -16.61
CA GLY A 224 57.06 -171.46 -16.52
C GLY A 224 56.42 -170.08 -16.63
N PRO A 225 55.76 -169.76 -17.75
CA PRO A 225 55.08 -168.49 -17.94
C PRO A 225 53.64 -168.59 -17.42
N CYS A 226 53.22 -167.63 -16.62
CA CYS A 226 51.83 -167.24 -16.37
C CYS A 226 51.84 -166.31 -15.14
N GLY A 227 50.97 -165.34 -14.99
CA GLY A 227 49.84 -164.98 -15.81
C GLY A 227 49.23 -163.72 -15.21
N THR A 228 48.50 -163.03 -16.06
CA THR A 228 47.36 -162.20 -15.67
C THR A 228 46.54 -162.89 -14.58
N GLY A 229 46.34 -162.20 -13.47
CA GLY A 229 45.50 -162.69 -12.38
C GLY A 229 45.22 -161.57 -11.41
N ALA A 230 44.11 -160.88 -11.64
CA ALA A 230 43.43 -160.13 -10.60
C ALA A 230 43.16 -161.06 -9.41
N SER A 231 43.45 -160.60 -8.20
CA SER A 231 42.74 -161.06 -7.02
C SER A 231 42.70 -159.95 -5.99
N ASP A 232 41.50 -159.42 -5.82
CA ASP A 232 41.05 -158.77 -4.61
C ASP A 232 41.23 -159.74 -3.44
N GLY A 233 41.86 -159.29 -2.35
CA GLY A 233 41.92 -160.06 -1.12
C GLY A 233 42.79 -159.40 -0.04
N PRO A 234 42.31 -159.30 1.21
CA PRO A 234 42.70 -158.25 2.15
C PRO A 234 43.83 -158.69 3.09
N PHE A 235 44.68 -157.75 3.52
CA PHE A 235 45.60 -157.99 4.63
C PHE A 235 45.12 -157.30 5.92
N PRO A 236 45.08 -158.03 7.04
CA PRO A 236 44.41 -157.61 8.26
C PRO A 236 45.22 -156.62 9.09
N LYS A 237 44.49 -155.86 9.91
CA LYS A 237 45.03 -155.05 11.02
C LYS A 237 45.71 -155.95 12.04
N ALA A 238 46.88 -155.51 12.51
CA ALA A 238 47.39 -155.85 13.83
C ALA A 238 47.69 -154.53 14.57
N GLY A 239 47.15 -154.41 15.79
CA GLY A 239 47.64 -153.45 16.80
C GLY A 239 49.05 -153.84 17.26
N ILE A 240 49.60 -153.34 18.35
CA ILE A 240 49.07 -152.83 19.62
C ILE A 240 50.22 -151.98 20.21
N CYS A 241 49.88 -150.98 21.03
CA CYS A 241 50.53 -150.54 22.29
C CYS A 241 50.29 -149.04 22.49
#